data_AF-A0A958A0R6-F1
#
_entry.id   AF-A0A958A0R6-F1
#
_cell.length_a   1.000
_cell.length_b   1.000
_cell.length_c   1.000
_cell.angle_alpha   90.00
_cell.angle_beta   90.00
_cell.angle_gamma   90.00
#
_symmetry.space_group_name_H-M   'P 1'
#
loop_
_entity.id
_entity.type
_entity.pdbx_description
1 polymer ?
#
loop_
_entity_poly.entity_id
_entity_poly.type
_entity_poly.pdbx_seq_one_letter_code
_entity_poly.pdbx_strand_id
1 'polypeptide(L)' 'FEPFFTTKPAGEGSGLGLDIVRKIVEKHEGQIKVDSRPGRTTFSVLLPIRT' A
#
# COMPACT_ATOMS: atom_id res chain seq x y z
N PHE A 1 4.74 4.91 1.06
CA PHE A 1 4.75 4.50 -0.36
C PHE A 1 4.75 5.74 -1.20
N GLU A 2 5.66 5.80 -2.18
CA GLU A 2 5.87 6.97 -3.02
C GLU A 2 4.97 6.90 -4.27
N PRO A 3 4.31 7.99 -4.66
CA PRO A 3 3.50 8.03 -5.87
C PRO A 3 4.39 7.85 -7.10
N PHE A 4 3.85 7.18 -8.12
CA PHE A 4 4.50 6.89 -9.42
C PHE A 4 5.70 5.93 -9.37
N PHE A 5 6.11 5.45 -8.20
CA PHE A 5 7.12 4.41 -8.10
C PHE A 5 6.58 3.05 -8.55
N THR A 6 7.27 2.40 -9.50
CA THR A 6 6.94 1.06 -9.96
C THR A 6 8.19 0.36 -10.49
N THR A 7 8.29 -0.95 -10.30
CA THR A 7 9.29 -1.80 -10.95
C THR A 7 8.81 -2.41 -12.26
N LYS A 8 7.51 -2.22 -12.60
CA LYS A 8 6.95 -2.67 -13.87
C LYS A 8 7.52 -1.86 -15.04
N PRO A 9 7.63 -2.45 -16.23
CA PRO A 9 8.00 -1.73 -17.45
C PRO A 9 7.10 -0.52 -17.74
N ALA A 10 7.62 0.40 -18.55
CA ALA A 10 6.88 1.57 -19.00
C ALA A 10 5.58 1.15 -19.72
N GLY A 11 4.46 1.78 -19.34
CA GLY A 11 3.13 1.47 -19.89
C GLY A 11 2.37 0.34 -19.18
N GLU A 12 3.00 -0.45 -18.30
CA GLU A 12 2.36 -1.59 -17.63
C GLU A 12 1.83 -1.29 -16.22
N GLY A 13 2.01 -0.06 -15.75
CA GLY A 13 1.50 0.39 -14.46
C GLY A 13 1.83 1.84 -14.17
N SER A 14 0.92 2.54 -13.49
CA SER A 14 1.08 3.95 -13.13
C SER A 14 1.91 4.19 -11.86
N GLY A 15 2.19 3.14 -11.07
CA GLY A 15 2.84 3.28 -9.76
C GLY A 15 2.00 4.00 -8.70
N LEU A 16 0.69 4.18 -8.92
CA LEU A 16 -0.18 4.94 -8.01
C LEU A 16 -0.86 4.11 -6.93
N GLY A 17 -0.99 2.79 -7.13
CA GLY A 17 -1.86 1.95 -6.30
C GLY A 17 -1.54 1.99 -4.80
N LEU A 18 -0.27 1.81 -4.42
CA LEU A 18 0.12 1.76 -3.00
C LEU A 18 0.04 3.13 -2.32
N ASP A 19 0.32 4.23 -3.03
CA ASP A 19 0.11 5.57 -2.48
C ASP A 19 -1.38 5.84 -2.22
N ILE A 20 -2.26 5.46 -3.14
CA ILE A 20 -3.72 5.55 -2.97
C ILE A 20 -4.17 4.72 -1.76
N VAL A 21 -3.71 3.47 -1.63
CA VAL A 21 -4.05 2.61 -0.49
C VAL A 21 -3.64 3.26 0.83
N ARG A 22 -2.40 3.76 0.94
CA ARG A 22 -1.93 4.43 2.15
C ARG A 22 -2.80 5.64 2.50
N LYS A 23 -3.11 6.50 1.54
CA LYS A 23 -3.98 7.68 1.75
C LYS A 23 -5.38 7.27 2.24
N ILE A 24 -5.95 6.21 1.67
CA ILE A 24 -7.26 5.68 2.11
C ILE A 24 -7.16 5.16 3.55
N VAL A 25 -6.16 4.35 3.85
CA VAL A 25 -5.98 3.78 5.20
C VAL A 25 -5.75 4.88 6.25
N GLU A 26 -4.89 5.86 5.96
CA GLU A 26 -4.65 7.02 6.84
C GLU A 26 -5.92 7.84 7.07
N LYS A 27 -6.75 8.05 6.02
CA LYS A 27 -8.04 8.75 6.15
C LYS A 27 -9.01 8.05 7.10
N HIS A 28 -8.88 6.74 7.26
CA HIS A 28 -9.68 5.95 8.21
C HIS A 28 -8.97 5.74 9.55
N GLU A 29 -7.96 6.57 9.86
CA GLU A 29 -7.14 6.48 11.09
C GLU A 29 -6.47 5.10 11.25
N GLY A 30 -6.29 4.40 10.13
CA GLY A 30 -5.70 3.08 10.07
C GLY A 30 -4.21 3.10 9.83
N GLN A 31 -3.64 1.90 9.79
CA GLN A 31 -2.22 1.66 9.50
C GLN A 31 -2.07 0.55 8.46
N ILE A 32 -1.08 0.69 7.58
CA ILE A 32 -0.66 -0.36 6.65
C ILE A 32 0.76 -0.80 6.98
N LYS A 33 0.95 -2.11 7.12
CA LYS A 33 2.25 -2.75 7.40
C LYS A 33 2.64 -3.66 6.24
N VAL A 34 3.95 -3.78 6.01
CA VAL A 34 4.53 -4.67 4.99
C VAL A 34 5.50 -5.61 5.66
N ASP A 35 5.31 -6.89 5.41
CA ASP A 35 6.29 -7.95 5.65
C ASP A 35 6.64 -8.56 4.29
N SER A 36 7.92 -8.54 3.93
CA SER A 36 8.36 -9.04 2.63
C SER A 36 9.69 -9.76 2.72
N ARG A 37 9.73 -10.91 2.05
CA ARG A 37 10.92 -11.71 1.75
C ARG A 37 10.81 -12.27 0.34
N PRO A 38 11.91 -12.67 -0.32
CA PRO A 38 11.82 -13.29 -1.65
C PRO A 38 10.82 -14.46 -1.69
N GLY A 39 9.91 -14.45 -2.67
CA GLY A 39 8.85 -15.44 -2.82
C GLY A 39 7.64 -15.29 -1.87
N ARG A 40 7.64 -14.31 -0.94
CA ARG A 40 6.50 -14.04 -0.05
C ARG A 40 6.42 -12.58 0.37
N THR A 41 5.34 -11.92 0.00
CA THR A 41 5.03 -10.55 0.44
C THR A 41 3.63 -10.51 1.03
N THR A 42 3.46 -9.79 2.14
CA THR A 42 2.17 -9.62 2.81
C THR A 42 1.98 -8.15 3.20
N PHE A 43 0.86 -7.59 2.78
CA PHE A 43 0.39 -6.28 3.20
C PHE A 43 -0.74 -6.48 4.22
N SER A 44 -0.62 -5.85 5.39
CA SER A 44 -1.65 -5.94 6.45
C SER A 44 -2.22 -4.55 6.71
N VAL A 45 -3.55 -4.43 6.73
CA VAL A 45 -4.27 -3.19 7.05
C VAL A 45 -4.93 -3.35 8.42
N LEU A 46 -4.69 -2.40 9.31
CA LEU A 46 -5.27 -2.32 10.63
C LEU A 46 -6.16 -1.08 10.67
N LEU A 47 -7.43 -1.25 11.04
CA LEU A 47 -8.39 -0.16 11.18
C LEU A 47 -8.88 -0.12 12.64
N PRO A 48 -9.04 1.07 13.23
CA PRO A 48 -9.64 1.20 14.56
C PRO A 48 -11.12 0.81 14.52
N ILE A 49 -11.57 0.10 15.55
CA ILE A 49 -13.01 -0.13 15.78
C ILE A 49 -13.53 1.10 16.54
N ARG A 50 -14.55 1.75 15.99
CA ARG A 50 -15.29 2.80 16.70
C ARG A 50 -16.45 2.13 17.44
N THR A 51 -16.39 2.15 18.76
CA THR A 51 -17.50 1.81 19.67
C THR A 51 -18.28 3.05 20.05
#